data_AF-A0A2T7LFS4-F1
#
_entry.id   AF-A0A2T7LFS4-F1
#
_cell.length_a   1.000
_cell.length_b   1.000
_cell.length_c   1.000
_cell.angle_alpha   90.00
_cell.angle_beta   90.00
_cell.angle_gamma   90.00
#
_symmetry.space_group_name_H-M   'P 1'
#
loop_
_entity.id
_entity.type
_entity.pdbx_description
1 polymer ?
#
loop_
_entity_poly.entity_id
_entity_poly.type
_entity_poly.pdbx_seq_one_letter_code
_entity_poly.pdbx_strand_id
1 'polypeptide(L)'
;MTDAPRSTGAPQKADEAATEGDGRPIRYWHRYRKENGWRGDMPGGPPGEELAALRAGLGSAAASVPSMWPYYTTPTDGRVTHALEAEHGALALYGLHQQSQSTPMHRRHVPLGRALHELRLRERFSSDALDRRVAATVESEGLPALLYRLRMMIPNLRAAAIPLDYDVLLRDLSDWQKTDLRQRVRRRWGLQYYVWGPQNAKDREKTSQGRQQPGPDPA
;
A
#
# COMPACT_ATOMS: atom_id res chain seq x y z
N MET A 1 11.50 50.34 -32.99
CA MET A 1 12.01 49.20 -32.19
C MET A 1 11.10 49.07 -30.99
N THR A 2 10.09 48.22 -31.11
CA THR A 2 9.06 48.02 -30.07
C THR A 2 9.18 46.59 -29.59
N ASP A 3 9.55 46.45 -28.32
CA ASP A 3 9.83 45.18 -27.65
C ASP A 3 8.50 44.43 -27.38
N ALA A 4 8.46 43.15 -27.71
CA ALA A 4 7.29 42.28 -27.53
C ALA A 4 7.41 41.53 -26.20
N PRO A 5 6.33 41.36 -25.42
CA PRO A 5 6.41 40.62 -24.17
C PRO A 5 6.61 39.12 -24.44
N ARG A 6 7.63 38.55 -23.79
CA ARG A 6 7.92 37.11 -23.77
C ARG A 6 6.72 36.35 -23.21
N SER A 7 6.18 35.46 -24.03
CA SER A 7 5.19 34.46 -23.65
C SER A 7 5.78 33.54 -22.59
N THR A 8 5.20 33.56 -21.40
CA THR A 8 5.47 32.63 -20.30
C THR A 8 5.01 31.24 -20.73
N GLY A 9 5.97 30.36 -21.01
CA GLY A 9 5.70 28.97 -21.36
C GLY A 9 4.92 28.26 -20.26
N ALA A 10 3.78 27.68 -20.63
CA ALA A 10 3.06 26.72 -19.80
C ALA A 10 3.97 25.53 -19.46
N PRO A 11 3.87 24.93 -18.25
CA PRO A 11 4.58 23.70 -17.95
C PRO A 11 4.02 22.58 -18.82
N GLN A 12 4.75 22.23 -19.88
CA GLN A 12 4.44 21.11 -20.76
C GLN A 12 5.25 19.90 -20.30
N LYS A 13 4.55 18.76 -20.19
CA LYS A 13 5.00 17.37 -19.90
C LYS A 13 5.05 16.97 -18.43
N ALA A 14 3.89 16.58 -17.91
CA ALA A 14 3.81 15.44 -17.00
C ALA A 14 3.53 14.19 -17.85
N ASP A 15 4.57 13.36 -17.99
CA ASP A 15 4.60 11.93 -18.26
C ASP A 15 3.68 11.34 -19.34
N GLU A 16 4.30 10.85 -20.42
CA GLU A 16 3.84 9.66 -21.13
C GLU A 16 3.43 8.62 -20.07
N ALA A 17 2.16 8.18 -20.09
CA ALA A 17 1.64 7.21 -19.15
C ALA A 17 2.54 5.97 -19.17
N ALA A 18 3.43 5.87 -18.19
CA ALA A 18 4.38 4.78 -18.12
C ALA A 18 3.55 3.48 -18.08
N THR A 19 3.79 2.61 -19.05
CA THR A 19 2.97 1.43 -19.32
C THR A 19 3.81 0.19 -19.00
N GLU A 20 3.26 -0.79 -18.30
CA GLU A 20 3.91 -2.08 -18.07
C GLU A 20 4.12 -2.80 -19.42
N GLY A 21 5.00 -3.81 -19.46
CA GLY A 21 5.28 -4.56 -20.69
C GLY A 21 4.07 -5.26 -21.33
N ASP A 22 2.92 -5.29 -20.65
CA ASP A 22 1.64 -5.84 -21.11
C ASP A 22 0.62 -4.78 -21.58
N GLY A 23 1.00 -3.49 -21.65
CA GLY A 23 0.09 -2.42 -22.08
C GLY A 23 -0.74 -1.81 -20.95
N ARG A 24 -0.58 -2.24 -19.70
CA ARG A 24 -1.33 -1.68 -18.56
C ARG A 24 -0.70 -0.41 -18.00
N PRO A 25 -1.50 0.59 -17.63
CA PRO A 25 -0.99 1.80 -16.99
C PRO A 25 -0.34 1.49 -15.63
N ILE A 26 0.88 1.99 -15.43
CA ILE A 26 1.65 1.79 -14.19
C ILE A 26 0.97 2.51 -13.03
N ARG A 27 0.65 1.76 -11.98
CA ARG A 27 0.06 2.30 -10.74
C ARG A 27 1.00 3.32 -10.11
N TYR A 28 0.44 4.33 -9.45
CA TYR A 28 1.17 5.47 -8.91
C TYR A 28 2.41 5.08 -8.07
N TRP A 29 2.26 4.11 -7.16
CA TRP A 29 3.34 3.66 -6.27
C TRP A 29 4.50 2.92 -6.96
N HIS A 30 4.39 2.59 -8.25
CA HIS A 30 5.49 2.05 -9.05
C HIS A 30 6.20 3.12 -9.89
N ARG A 31 5.57 4.27 -10.18
CA ARG A 31 6.09 5.30 -11.12
C ARG A 31 7.47 5.85 -10.73
N TYR A 32 7.72 5.99 -9.43
CA TYR A 32 8.93 6.62 -8.87
C TYR A 32 9.93 5.62 -8.31
N ARG A 33 9.70 4.30 -8.42
CA ARG A 33 10.47 3.28 -7.70
C ARG A 33 11.46 2.54 -8.60
N LYS A 34 12.59 2.12 -8.02
CA LYS A 34 13.49 1.07 -8.51
C LYS A 34 13.48 -0.10 -7.52
N GLU A 35 14.22 -1.17 -7.79
CA GLU A 35 14.26 -2.36 -6.92
C GLU A 35 14.57 -2.03 -5.45
N ASN A 36 15.51 -1.11 -5.20
CA ASN A 36 16.01 -0.79 -3.85
C ASN A 36 15.87 0.69 -3.43
N GLY A 37 14.89 1.42 -3.97
CA GLY A 37 14.69 2.82 -3.59
C GLY A 37 13.90 3.63 -4.61
N TRP A 38 14.09 4.94 -4.59
CA TRP A 38 13.55 5.83 -5.62
C TRP A 38 14.35 5.73 -6.92
N ARG A 39 13.74 6.14 -8.02
CA ARG A 39 14.47 6.34 -9.27
C ARG A 39 15.49 7.48 -9.10
N GLY A 40 16.63 7.35 -9.79
CA GLY A 40 17.78 8.24 -9.61
C GLY A 40 17.56 9.68 -10.08
N ASP A 41 16.62 9.88 -11.00
CA ASP A 41 16.13 11.20 -11.45
C ASP A 41 15.20 11.87 -10.43
N MET A 42 14.74 11.14 -9.41
CA MET A 42 13.85 11.63 -8.35
C MET A 42 14.35 11.19 -6.95
N PRO A 43 15.49 11.72 -6.48
CA PRO A 43 16.13 11.27 -5.23
C PRO A 43 15.31 11.54 -3.96
N GLY A 44 14.20 12.28 -4.04
CA GLY A 44 13.28 12.54 -2.93
C GLY A 44 11.98 11.73 -2.94
N GLY A 45 11.77 10.87 -3.95
CA GLY A 45 10.50 10.17 -4.16
C GLY A 45 9.43 11.02 -4.85
N PRO A 46 8.14 10.67 -4.71
CA PRO A 46 7.05 11.37 -5.40
C PRO A 46 6.93 12.82 -4.93
N PRO A 47 6.59 13.78 -5.82
CA PRO A 47 6.40 15.18 -5.45
C PRO A 47 5.35 15.37 -4.34
N GLY A 48 5.62 16.30 -3.42
CA GLY A 48 4.75 16.54 -2.25
C GLY A 48 3.34 17.01 -2.62
N GLU A 49 3.21 17.73 -3.73
CA GLU A 49 1.93 18.20 -4.27
C GLU A 49 1.03 17.04 -4.75
N GLU A 50 1.61 16.04 -5.42
CA GLU A 50 0.88 14.86 -5.86
C GLU A 50 0.44 14.04 -4.64
N LEU A 51 1.31 13.86 -3.64
CA LEU A 51 0.96 13.19 -2.39
C LEU A 51 -0.15 13.95 -1.63
N ALA A 52 -0.16 15.28 -1.71
CA ALA A 52 -1.24 16.10 -1.15
C ALA A 52 -2.55 15.88 -1.91
N ALA A 53 -2.50 15.80 -3.24
CA ALA A 53 -3.65 15.46 -4.08
C ALA A 53 -4.23 14.08 -3.72
N LEU A 54 -3.39 13.07 -3.53
CA LEU A 54 -3.84 11.74 -3.09
C LEU A 54 -4.52 11.79 -1.70
N ARG A 55 -3.94 12.52 -0.75
CA ARG A 55 -4.52 12.66 0.60
C ARG A 55 -5.88 13.36 0.59
N ALA A 56 -6.18 14.20 -0.40
CA ALA A 56 -7.50 14.83 -0.53
C ALA A 56 -8.64 13.81 -0.75
N GLY A 57 -8.33 12.57 -1.17
CA GLY A 57 -9.28 11.47 -1.24
C GLY A 57 -9.68 10.85 0.10
N LEU A 58 -8.98 11.14 1.19
CA LEU A 58 -9.24 10.48 2.48
C LEU A 58 -10.65 10.80 3.00
N GLY A 59 -11.55 9.82 2.91
CA GLY A 59 -12.95 9.94 3.35
C GLY A 59 -13.89 10.54 2.29
N SER A 60 -13.39 10.76 1.08
CA SER A 60 -14.18 11.23 -0.06
C SER A 60 -14.68 10.05 -0.88
N ALA A 61 -15.70 10.28 -1.72
CA ALA A 61 -16.17 9.29 -2.68
C ALA A 61 -15.17 9.16 -3.85
N ALA A 62 -15.09 7.96 -4.44
CA ALA A 62 -14.27 7.76 -5.61
C ALA A 62 -14.71 8.67 -6.77
N ALA A 63 -13.74 9.15 -7.55
CA ALA A 63 -13.93 10.15 -8.60
C ALA A 63 -14.51 11.53 -8.19
N SER A 64 -14.82 11.78 -6.90
CA SER A 64 -15.35 13.09 -6.48
C SER A 64 -14.26 14.15 -6.21
N VAL A 65 -12.98 13.78 -6.28
CA VAL A 65 -11.83 14.65 -5.96
C VAL A 65 -11.04 14.92 -7.23
N PRO A 66 -11.20 16.10 -7.87
CA PRO A 66 -10.58 16.40 -9.17
C PRO A 66 -9.06 16.29 -9.19
N SER A 67 -8.39 16.71 -8.12
CA SER A 67 -6.93 16.63 -8.03
C SER A 67 -6.39 15.20 -8.06
N MET A 68 -7.22 14.18 -7.76
CA MET A 68 -6.81 12.78 -7.83
C MET A 68 -6.96 12.16 -9.23
N TRP A 69 -7.75 12.76 -10.12
CA TRP A 69 -8.10 12.18 -11.41
C TRP A 69 -6.90 11.74 -12.26
N PRO A 70 -5.78 12.50 -12.33
CA PRO A 70 -4.60 12.10 -13.10
C PRO A 70 -3.89 10.82 -12.62
N TYR A 71 -4.23 10.32 -11.42
CA TYR A 71 -3.54 9.18 -10.80
C TYR A 71 -4.33 7.88 -10.85
N TYR A 72 -5.60 7.90 -11.26
CA TYR A 72 -6.34 6.67 -11.51
C TYR A 72 -5.78 5.95 -12.73
N THR A 73 -5.75 4.62 -12.64
CA THR A 73 -5.41 3.76 -13.77
C THR A 73 -6.47 2.71 -14.06
N THR A 74 -7.50 2.59 -13.21
CA THR A 74 -8.69 1.78 -13.48
C THR A 74 -9.54 2.45 -14.56
N PRO A 75 -9.78 1.80 -15.71
CA PRO A 75 -10.66 2.33 -16.73
C PRO A 75 -12.09 2.49 -16.19
N THR A 76 -12.73 3.59 -16.56
CA THR A 76 -14.14 3.87 -16.23
C THR A 76 -14.79 4.66 -17.37
N ASP A 77 -16.06 4.38 -17.63
CA ASP A 77 -16.94 5.12 -18.55
C ASP A 77 -17.66 6.29 -17.84
N GLY A 78 -17.15 6.72 -16.68
CA GLY A 78 -17.78 7.70 -15.80
C GLY A 78 -18.57 7.06 -14.66
N ARG A 79 -18.76 5.73 -14.65
CA ARG A 79 -19.36 5.01 -13.53
C ARG A 79 -18.35 4.77 -12.41
N VAL A 80 -18.80 4.96 -11.17
CA VAL A 80 -18.03 4.55 -10.00
C VAL A 80 -18.17 3.04 -9.83
N THR A 81 -17.13 2.29 -10.22
CA THR A 81 -17.06 0.84 -10.08
C THR A 81 -16.37 0.44 -8.78
N HIS A 82 -16.62 -0.77 -8.28
CA HIS A 82 -15.91 -1.33 -7.12
C HIS A 82 -14.38 -1.30 -7.28
N ALA A 83 -13.87 -1.49 -8.50
CA ALA A 83 -12.44 -1.41 -8.78
C ALA A 83 -11.91 0.03 -8.61
N LEU A 84 -12.68 1.02 -9.07
CA LEU A 84 -12.34 2.44 -8.90
C LEU A 84 -12.43 2.87 -7.43
N GLU A 85 -13.42 2.38 -6.67
CA GLU A 85 -13.52 2.62 -5.22
C GLU A 85 -12.32 2.06 -4.46
N ALA A 86 -11.91 0.82 -4.79
CA ALA A 86 -10.72 0.21 -4.20
C ALA A 86 -9.44 0.97 -4.56
N GLU A 87 -9.29 1.40 -5.81
CA GLU A 87 -8.15 2.21 -6.24
C GLU A 87 -8.10 3.57 -5.55
N HIS A 88 -9.23 4.27 -5.47
CA HIS A 88 -9.34 5.54 -4.75
C HIS A 88 -8.87 5.40 -3.31
N GLY A 89 -9.39 4.40 -2.59
CA GLY A 89 -8.99 4.10 -1.22
C GLY A 89 -7.49 3.79 -1.10
N ALA A 90 -6.95 2.95 -1.99
CA ALA A 90 -5.53 2.58 -1.97
C ALA A 90 -4.62 3.80 -2.22
N LEU A 91 -4.95 4.64 -3.21
CA LEU A 91 -4.22 5.86 -3.52
C LEU A 91 -4.24 6.84 -2.34
N ALA A 92 -5.41 7.06 -1.73
CA ALA A 92 -5.55 7.95 -0.59
C ALA A 92 -4.74 7.48 0.63
N LEU A 93 -4.78 6.17 0.93
CA LEU A 93 -3.98 5.56 1.99
C LEU A 93 -2.47 5.64 1.66
N TYR A 94 -2.07 5.47 0.40
CA TYR A 94 -0.67 5.63 -0.03
C TYR A 94 -0.17 7.05 0.18
N GLY A 95 -0.94 8.06 -0.25
CA GLY A 95 -0.60 9.47 -0.04
C GLY A 95 -0.44 9.84 1.43
N LEU A 96 -1.23 9.22 2.31
CA LEU A 96 -1.10 9.34 3.77
C LEU A 96 0.19 8.66 4.27
N HIS A 97 0.46 7.44 3.82
CA HIS A 97 1.59 6.64 4.28
C HIS A 97 2.93 7.23 3.83
N GLN A 98 3.02 7.68 2.57
CA GLN A 98 4.26 8.20 1.98
C GLN A 98 4.61 9.63 2.42
N GLN A 99 3.67 10.35 3.05
CA GLN A 99 3.90 11.73 3.50
C GLN A 99 5.12 11.83 4.42
N SER A 100 6.05 12.74 4.08
CA SER A 100 7.26 13.01 4.86
C SER A 100 8.17 11.77 5.05
N GLN A 101 8.01 10.74 4.23
CA GLN A 101 8.86 9.56 4.23
C GLN A 101 9.90 9.66 3.12
N SER A 102 11.18 9.59 3.49
CA SER A 102 12.31 9.61 2.55
C SER A 102 12.51 8.28 1.84
N THR A 103 11.90 7.20 2.31
CA THR A 103 11.98 5.86 1.68
C THR A 103 10.63 5.40 1.14
N PRO A 104 10.60 4.50 0.14
CA PRO A 104 9.34 3.98 -0.39
C PRO A 104 8.55 3.19 0.66
N MET A 105 7.33 3.66 0.93
CA MET A 105 6.34 2.97 1.77
C MET A 105 5.55 1.92 0.99
N HIS A 106 5.70 1.87 -0.33
CA HIS A 106 5.32 0.70 -1.11
C HIS A 106 6.49 -0.28 -1.26
N ARG A 107 6.36 -1.50 -0.74
CA ARG A 107 7.29 -2.62 -0.98
C ARG A 107 6.53 -3.90 -1.26
N ARG A 108 6.96 -4.63 -2.30
CA ARG A 108 6.39 -5.94 -2.64
C ARG A 108 6.60 -6.94 -1.49
N HIS A 109 5.69 -7.90 -1.36
CA HIS A 109 5.77 -9.01 -0.38
C HIS A 109 5.64 -8.60 1.09
N VAL A 110 5.15 -7.40 1.37
CA VAL A 110 4.80 -6.90 2.72
C VAL A 110 3.29 -6.69 2.83
N PRO A 111 2.48 -7.76 2.90
CA PRO A 111 1.03 -7.63 3.01
C PRO A 111 0.63 -7.02 4.36
N LEU A 112 -0.58 -6.44 4.44
CA LEU A 112 -1.05 -5.69 5.61
C LEU A 112 -0.93 -6.46 6.94
N GLY A 113 -1.35 -7.73 6.98
CA GLY A 113 -1.27 -8.53 8.20
C GLY A 113 0.17 -8.69 8.72
N ARG A 114 1.15 -8.82 7.82
CA ARG A 114 2.57 -8.92 8.17
C ARG A 114 3.12 -7.59 8.69
N ALA A 115 2.78 -6.49 8.04
CA ALA A 115 3.18 -5.15 8.49
C ALA A 115 2.63 -4.82 9.89
N LEU A 116 1.37 -5.20 10.14
CA LEU A 116 0.76 -5.02 11.45
C LEU A 116 1.36 -5.93 12.52
N HIS A 117 1.74 -7.17 12.17
CA HIS A 117 2.49 -8.03 13.08
C HIS A 117 3.84 -7.41 13.44
N GLU A 118 4.55 -6.87 12.45
CA GLU A 118 5.82 -6.17 12.70
C GLU A 118 5.62 -4.95 13.60
N LEU A 119 4.57 -4.16 13.39
CA LEU A 119 4.20 -3.06 14.28
C LEU A 119 3.97 -3.57 15.72
N ARG A 120 3.21 -4.66 15.87
CA ARG A 120 2.94 -5.32 17.16
C ARG A 120 4.23 -5.73 17.90
N LEU A 121 5.24 -6.22 17.17
CA LEU A 121 6.53 -6.60 17.77
C LEU A 121 7.36 -5.38 18.19
N ARG A 122 7.17 -4.22 17.56
CA ARG A 122 7.92 -2.99 17.87
C ARG A 122 7.30 -2.19 19.00
N GLU A 123 5.99 -2.29 19.22
CA GLU A 123 5.30 -1.63 20.33
C GLU A 123 5.72 -2.26 21.67
N ARG A 124 6.64 -1.60 22.37
CA ARG A 124 7.20 -2.04 23.67
C ARG A 124 6.19 -2.05 24.83
N PHE A 125 5.00 -1.45 24.67
CA PHE A 125 3.99 -1.32 25.73
C PHE A 125 2.58 -1.63 25.18
N SER A 126 1.97 -2.72 25.68
CA SER A 126 0.59 -3.23 25.43
C SER A 126 0.16 -3.40 23.96
N SER A 127 0.45 -4.58 23.41
CA SER A 127 -0.12 -5.05 22.13
C SER A 127 -1.64 -5.12 22.13
N ASP A 128 -2.31 -5.14 23.29
CA ASP A 128 -3.76 -5.36 23.41
C ASP A 128 -4.59 -4.25 22.75
N ALA A 129 -4.09 -3.01 22.77
CA ALA A 129 -4.74 -1.90 22.08
C ALA A 129 -4.68 -2.08 20.55
N LEU A 130 -3.53 -2.52 20.03
CA LEU A 130 -3.36 -2.82 18.61
C LEU A 130 -4.18 -4.06 18.22
N ASP A 131 -4.13 -5.13 19.01
CA ASP A 131 -4.88 -6.38 18.79
C ASP A 131 -6.39 -6.08 18.66
N ARG A 132 -6.95 -5.23 19.54
CA ARG A 132 -8.35 -4.76 19.45
C ARG A 132 -8.64 -3.94 18.19
N ARG A 133 -7.73 -3.04 17.78
CA ARG A 133 -7.90 -2.26 16.54
C ARG A 133 -7.84 -3.14 15.29
N VAL A 134 -6.98 -4.16 15.30
CA VAL A 134 -6.88 -5.15 14.22
C VAL A 134 -8.15 -5.99 14.15
N ALA A 135 -8.64 -6.50 15.29
CA ALA A 135 -9.92 -7.22 15.38
C ALA A 135 -11.08 -6.38 14.80
N ALA A 136 -11.23 -5.14 15.26
CA ALA A 136 -12.27 -4.25 14.75
C ALA A 136 -12.12 -3.95 13.24
N THR A 137 -10.88 -3.92 12.73
CA THR A 137 -10.61 -3.74 11.29
C THR A 137 -11.04 -4.93 10.47
N VAL A 138 -10.73 -6.16 10.91
CA VAL A 138 -11.15 -7.35 10.18
C VAL A 138 -12.66 -7.57 10.27
N GLU A 139 -13.32 -7.11 11.33
CA GLU A 139 -14.77 -7.18 11.49
C GLU A 139 -15.55 -6.20 10.60
N SER A 140 -14.91 -5.14 10.08
CA SER A 140 -15.57 -4.13 9.24
C SER A 140 -16.38 -4.74 8.09
N GLU A 141 -17.60 -4.23 7.95
CA GLU A 141 -18.49 -4.56 6.84
C GLU A 141 -18.43 -3.46 5.78
N GLY A 142 -18.24 -3.88 4.52
CA GLY A 142 -18.13 -2.95 3.40
C GLY A 142 -16.79 -2.22 3.33
N LEU A 143 -16.55 -1.61 2.17
CA LEU A 143 -15.31 -0.90 1.89
C LEU A 143 -15.18 0.43 2.66
N PRO A 144 -16.23 1.28 2.81
CA PRO A 144 -16.09 2.56 3.51
C PRO A 144 -15.65 2.41 4.97
N ALA A 145 -16.25 1.46 5.71
CA ALA A 145 -15.88 1.18 7.10
C ALA A 145 -14.46 0.61 7.21
N LEU A 146 -14.04 -0.23 6.24
CA LEU A 146 -12.66 -0.73 6.18
C LEU A 146 -11.67 0.42 5.94
N LEU A 147 -11.91 1.27 4.94
CA LEU A 147 -11.03 2.40 4.61
C LEU A 147 -10.91 3.38 5.77
N TYR A 148 -12.02 3.66 6.47
CA TYR A 148 -12.00 4.49 7.67
C TYR A 148 -11.06 3.92 8.74
N ARG A 149 -11.13 2.61 9.02
CA ARG A 149 -10.26 1.98 10.03
C ARG A 149 -8.81 1.92 9.58
N LEU A 150 -8.55 1.58 8.32
CA LEU A 150 -7.19 1.58 7.75
C LEU A 150 -6.56 2.97 7.82
N ARG A 151 -7.32 4.03 7.51
CA ARG A 151 -6.85 5.43 7.64
C ARG A 151 -6.33 5.74 9.05
N MET A 152 -6.93 5.16 10.09
CA MET A 152 -6.50 5.36 11.47
C MET A 152 -5.26 4.52 11.84
N MET A 153 -4.95 3.49 11.07
CA MET A 153 -3.81 2.58 11.32
C MET A 153 -2.56 2.96 10.52
N ILE A 154 -2.72 3.48 9.30
CA ILE A 154 -1.60 3.91 8.45
C ILE A 154 -0.63 4.87 9.14
N PRO A 155 -1.05 5.86 9.97
CA PRO A 155 -0.12 6.73 10.69
C PRO A 155 0.84 5.97 11.62
N ASN A 156 0.40 4.87 12.23
CA ASN A 156 1.27 4.07 13.11
C ASN A 156 2.33 3.32 12.30
N LEU A 157 1.95 2.74 11.15
CA LEU A 157 2.90 2.12 10.22
C LEU A 157 3.89 3.15 9.68
N ARG A 158 3.41 4.34 9.30
CA ARG A 158 4.23 5.46 8.85
C ARG A 158 5.23 5.90 9.92
N ALA A 159 4.79 6.09 11.16
CA ALA A 159 5.66 6.49 12.26
C ALA A 159 6.76 5.46 12.54
N ALA A 160 6.45 4.17 12.36
CA ALA A 160 7.42 3.08 12.47
C ALA A 160 8.21 2.82 11.17
N ALA A 161 7.98 3.58 10.09
CA ALA A 161 8.56 3.36 8.76
C ALA A 161 8.39 1.91 8.25
N ILE A 162 7.23 1.30 8.53
CA ILE A 162 6.89 -0.07 8.09
C ILE A 162 6.15 0.02 6.75
N PRO A 163 6.73 -0.48 5.65
CA PRO A 163 6.11 -0.38 4.32
C PRO A 163 4.94 -1.36 4.15
N LEU A 164 4.18 -1.18 3.06
CA LEU A 164 3.09 -2.04 2.64
C LEU A 164 3.18 -2.42 1.16
N ASP A 165 2.69 -3.61 0.83
CA ASP A 165 2.43 -4.00 -0.54
C ASP A 165 1.07 -3.45 -0.98
N TYR A 166 1.08 -2.30 -1.66
CA TYR A 166 -0.11 -1.62 -2.14
C TYR A 166 -0.78 -2.32 -3.32
N ASP A 167 -0.07 -3.17 -4.07
CA ASP A 167 -0.70 -4.02 -5.08
C ASP A 167 -1.59 -5.07 -4.41
N VAL A 168 -1.08 -5.69 -3.34
CA VAL A 168 -1.86 -6.62 -2.52
C VAL A 168 -2.99 -5.89 -1.82
N LEU A 169 -2.73 -4.73 -1.20
CA LEU A 169 -3.78 -3.98 -0.52
C LEU A 169 -4.90 -3.57 -1.47
N LEU A 170 -4.58 -3.08 -2.67
CA LEU A 170 -5.58 -2.75 -3.70
C LEU A 170 -6.47 -3.95 -4.04
N ARG A 171 -5.86 -5.12 -4.26
CA ARG A 171 -6.61 -6.35 -4.53
C ARG A 171 -7.51 -6.71 -3.35
N ASP A 172 -7.00 -6.57 -2.13
CA ASP A 172 -7.71 -6.91 -0.91
C ASP A 172 -8.92 -5.99 -0.68
N LEU A 173 -8.79 -4.69 -0.98
CA LEU A 173 -9.89 -3.73 -0.96
C LEU A 173 -10.96 -4.05 -2.02
N SER A 174 -10.56 -4.48 -3.21
CA SER A 174 -11.47 -4.94 -4.26
C SER A 174 -12.23 -6.21 -3.81
N ASP A 175 -11.50 -7.19 -3.30
CA ASP A 175 -12.04 -8.46 -2.80
C ASP A 175 -12.95 -8.26 -1.58
N TRP A 176 -12.67 -7.27 -0.72
CA TRP A 176 -13.49 -6.98 0.47
C TRP A 176 -14.94 -6.59 0.14
N GLN A 177 -15.18 -6.10 -1.08
CA GLN A 177 -16.51 -5.71 -1.54
C GLN A 177 -17.39 -6.92 -1.88
N LYS A 178 -16.81 -8.11 -2.07
CA LYS A 178 -17.53 -9.36 -2.34
C LYS A 178 -17.53 -10.24 -1.10
N THR A 179 -18.70 -10.64 -0.60
CA THR A 179 -18.84 -11.37 0.68
C THR A 179 -17.94 -12.60 0.80
N ASP A 180 -17.90 -13.45 -0.23
CA ASP A 180 -17.10 -14.68 -0.20
C ASP A 180 -15.59 -14.42 -0.17
N LEU A 181 -15.15 -13.40 -0.91
CA LEU A 181 -13.74 -13.03 -0.98
C LEU A 181 -13.30 -12.25 0.27
N ARG A 182 -14.18 -11.43 0.86
CA ARG A 182 -13.96 -10.75 2.14
C ARG A 182 -13.52 -11.75 3.21
N GLN A 183 -14.19 -12.89 3.32
CA GLN A 183 -13.84 -13.91 4.31
C GLN A 183 -12.45 -14.53 4.05
N ARG A 184 -12.03 -14.65 2.78
CA ARG A 184 -10.67 -15.09 2.42
C ARG A 184 -9.63 -14.05 2.82
N VAL A 185 -9.89 -12.76 2.55
CA VAL A 185 -9.00 -11.66 2.95
C VAL A 185 -8.86 -11.61 4.48
N ARG A 186 -9.98 -11.68 5.22
CA ARG A 186 -10.01 -11.74 6.71
C ARG A 186 -9.10 -12.84 7.24
N ARG A 187 -9.27 -14.08 6.76
CA ARG A 187 -8.43 -15.22 7.17
C ARG A 187 -6.95 -15.00 6.85
N ARG A 188 -6.64 -14.50 5.65
CA ARG A 188 -5.26 -14.23 5.25
C ARG A 188 -4.60 -13.17 6.14
N TRP A 189 -5.29 -12.06 6.41
CA TRP A 189 -4.79 -11.01 7.29
C TRP A 189 -4.59 -11.54 8.71
N GLY A 190 -5.55 -12.28 9.26
CA GLY A 190 -5.46 -12.88 10.60
C GLY A 190 -4.28 -13.87 10.72
N LEU A 191 -4.10 -14.76 9.74
CA LEU A 191 -2.97 -15.70 9.73
C LEU A 191 -1.62 -15.00 9.60
N GLN A 192 -1.52 -13.96 8.77
CA GLN A 192 -0.30 -13.16 8.65
C GLN A 192 -0.01 -12.37 9.94
N TYR A 193 -1.05 -11.94 10.64
CA TYR A 193 -0.94 -11.17 11.89
C TYR A 193 -0.57 -12.03 13.10
N TYR A 194 -1.12 -13.24 13.24
CA TYR A 194 -0.87 -14.09 14.42
C TYR A 194 0.06 -15.29 14.15
N VAL A 195 0.00 -15.90 12.96
CA VAL A 195 0.56 -17.24 12.71
C VAL A 195 1.84 -17.23 11.86
N TRP A 196 2.02 -16.27 10.96
CA TRP A 196 3.18 -16.23 10.04
C TRP A 196 4.02 -14.96 10.15
N GLY A 197 4.05 -14.35 11.32
CA GLY A 197 4.98 -13.26 11.61
C GLY A 197 6.46 -13.67 11.43
N PRO A 198 7.38 -12.71 11.14
CA PRO A 198 8.81 -12.96 10.90
C PRO A 198 9.51 -13.84 11.95
N GLN A 199 9.02 -13.92 13.18
CA GLN A 199 9.54 -14.84 14.19
C GLN A 199 9.38 -16.31 13.77
N ASN A 200 8.20 -16.70 13.29
CA ASN A 200 7.92 -18.08 12.87
C ASN A 200 8.68 -18.49 11.60
N ALA A 201 9.08 -17.53 10.76
CA ALA A 201 9.96 -17.81 9.62
C ALA A 201 11.39 -18.14 10.09
N LYS A 202 11.95 -17.35 11.01
CA LYS A 202 13.26 -17.62 11.62
C LYS A 202 13.28 -18.92 12.43
N ASP A 203 12.18 -19.23 13.12
CA ASP A 203 12.05 -20.46 13.92
C ASP A 203 11.89 -21.70 13.02
N ARG A 204 11.19 -21.58 11.88
CA ARG A 204 11.12 -22.65 10.87
C ARG A 204 12.48 -22.90 10.20
N GLU A 205 13.23 -21.85 9.90
CA GLU A 205 14.56 -21.93 9.28
C GLU A 205 15.59 -22.59 10.22
N LYS A 206 15.54 -22.25 11.53
CA LYS A 206 16.31 -22.95 12.57
C LYS A 206 15.90 -24.42 12.72
N THR A 207 14.60 -24.73 12.64
CA THR A 207 14.09 -26.11 12.75
C THR A 207 14.50 -26.96 11.55
N SER A 208 14.64 -26.38 10.35
CA SER A 208 15.16 -27.08 9.17
C SER A 208 16.68 -27.27 9.20
N GLN A 209 17.44 -26.32 9.77
CA GLN A 209 18.91 -26.44 9.88
C GLN A 209 19.35 -27.40 11.00
N GLY A 210 18.52 -27.63 12.03
CA GLY A 210 18.78 -28.60 13.11
C GLY A 210 18.49 -30.06 12.76
N ARG A 211 17.91 -30.35 11.59
CA ARG A 211 17.62 -31.72 11.14
C ARG A 211 18.69 -32.18 10.14
N GLN A 212 19.94 -32.31 10.61
CA GLN A 212 20.96 -33.06 9.86
C GLN A 212 20.56 -34.55 9.87
N GLN A 213 20.54 -35.17 8.69
CA GLN A 213 20.26 -36.58 8.49
C GLN A 213 21.25 -37.44 9.30
N PRO A 214 20.81 -38.52 9.97
CA PRO A 214 21.74 -39.46 10.56
C PRO A 214 22.57 -40.05 9.43
N GLY A 215 23.90 -39.94 9.55
CA GLY A 215 24.85 -40.51 8.60
C GLY A 215 24.67 -42.04 8.49
N PRO A 216 25.01 -42.65 7.35
CA PRO A 216 24.83 -44.08 7.16
C PRO A 216 25.73 -44.86 8.15
N ASP A 217 25.15 -45.88 8.79
CA ASP A 217 25.85 -46.74 9.74
C ASP A 217 27.08 -47.40 9.08
N PRO A 218 28.23 -47.44 9.77
CA PRO A 218 29.42 -48.11 9.25
C PRO A 218 29.24 -49.64 9.27
N ALA A 219 29.68 -50.28 8.19
CA ALA A 219 29.69 -51.73 7.98
C ALA A 219 30.74 -52.46 8.83
#